data_AF-A0A0Q4QZM9-F1
#
_entry.id   AF-A0A0Q4QZM9-F1
#
_cell.length_a   1.000
_cell.length_b   1.000
_cell.length_c   1.000
_cell.angle_alpha   90.00
_cell.angle_beta   90.00
_cell.angle_gamma   90.00
#
_symmetry.space_group_name_H-M   'P 1'
#
loop_
_entity.id
_entity.type
_entity.pdbx_description
1 polymer ?
#
loop_
_entity_poly.entity_id
_entity_poly.type
_entity_poly.pdbx_seq_one_letter_code
_entity_poly.pdbx_strand_id
1 'polypeptide(L)' 'MVKVRRDGSLITFTAICHSPFSDDALDALTTATAEIAADFPDWEVDYHIVGSNDPLPKEDILTEGWLFQRAEPSVR' A
#
# COMPACT_ATOMS: atom_id res chain seq x y z
N MET A 1 -4.25 5.26 -0.98
CA MET A 1 -4.76 4.02 -0.36
C MET A 1 -3.65 3.00 -0.41
N VAL A 2 -3.37 2.32 0.70
CA VAL A 2 -2.39 1.23 0.74
C VAL A 2 -3.12 -0.06 1.07
N LYS A 3 -2.78 -1.13 0.36
CA LYS A 3 -3.29 -2.48 0.59
C LYS A 3 -2.11 -3.42 0.84
N VAL A 4 -2.27 -4.30 1.81
CA VAL A 4 -1.29 -5.38 2.05
C VAL A 4 -2.03 -6.71 2.05
N ARG A 5 -1.59 -7.62 1.20
CA ARG A 5 -2.05 -9.00 1.13
C ARG A 5 -0.92 -9.93 1.54
N ARG A 6 -1.28 -11.02 2.21
CA ARG A 6 -0.38 -12.14 2.46
C ARG A 6 -0.97 -13.40 1.85
N ASP A 7 -0.18 -14.13 1.08
CA ASP A 7 -0.52 -15.43 0.53
C ASP A 7 0.65 -16.40 0.76
N GLY A 8 0.52 -17.29 1.76
CA GLY A 8 1.63 -18.13 2.19
C GLY A 8 2.84 -17.31 2.69
N SER A 9 3.96 -17.44 1.97
CA SER A 9 5.23 -16.72 2.18
C SER A 9 5.41 -15.52 1.24
N LEU A 10 4.37 -15.11 0.52
CA LEU A 10 4.37 -13.91 -0.32
C LEU A 10 3.60 -12.79 0.40
N ILE A 11 4.24 -11.63 0.52
CA ILE A 11 3.60 -10.37 0.91
C ILE A 11 3.48 -9.51 -0.34
N THR A 12 2.27 -9.07 -0.65
CA THR A 12 2.02 -8.12 -1.74
C THR A 12 1.60 -6.79 -1.15
N PHE A 13 2.41 -5.78 -1.39
CA PHE A 13 2.17 -4.39 -1.01
C PHE A 13 1.68 -3.60 -2.23
N THR A 14 0.44 -3.11 -2.18
CA THR A 14 -0.16 -2.34 -3.29
C THR A 14 -0.49 -0.93 -2.83
N ALA A 15 0.13 0.07 -3.47
CA ALA A 15 -0.17 1.47 -3.27
C ALA A 15 -1.01 2.00 -4.45
N ILE A 16 -2.20 2.52 -4.14
CA ILE A 16 -3.06 3.19 -5.13
C ILE A 16 -3.21 4.66 -4.74
N CYS A 17 -2.70 5.55 -5.59
CA CYS A 17 -2.75 7.00 -5.35
C CYS A 17 -3.21 7.74 -6.60
N HIS A 18 -3.55 9.02 -6.41
CA HIS A 18 -3.78 9.92 -7.54
C HIS A 18 -2.47 10.14 -8.31
N SER A 19 -2.55 10.00 -9.64
CA SER A 19 -1.44 10.24 -10.53
C SER A 19 -1.38 11.74 -10.89
N PRO A 20 -0.18 12.34 -11.00
CA PRO A 20 1.15 11.75 -10.81
C PRO A 20 1.56 11.59 -9.33
N PHE A 21 2.43 10.60 -9.04
CA PHE A 21 3.04 10.42 -7.73
C PHE A 21 4.07 11.51 -7.45
N SER A 22 4.08 12.04 -6.22
CA SER A 22 5.19 12.88 -5.75
C SER A 22 6.41 12.04 -5.39
N ASP A 23 7.61 12.59 -5.53
CA ASP A 23 8.86 11.93 -5.15
C ASP A 23 8.83 11.49 -3.67
N ASP A 24 8.36 12.36 -2.78
CA ASP A 24 8.16 12.04 -1.35
C ASP A 24 7.25 10.81 -1.13
N ALA A 25 6.24 10.62 -1.99
CA ALA A 25 5.34 9.48 -1.87
C ALA A 25 6.04 8.21 -2.34
N LEU A 26 6.83 8.27 -3.41
CA LEU A 26 7.62 7.13 -3.89
C LEU A 26 8.65 6.72 -2.83
N ASP A 27 9.38 7.67 -2.26
CA ASP A 27 10.37 7.42 -1.22
C ASP A 27 9.75 6.77 0.03
N ALA A 28 8.60 7.27 0.47
CA ALA A 28 7.87 6.68 1.59
C ALA A 28 7.41 5.24 1.30
N LEU A 29 6.92 4.97 0.08
CA LEU A 29 6.47 3.63 -0.31
C LEU A 29 7.66 2.66 -0.44
N THR A 30 8.78 3.10 -1.00
CA THR A 30 10.00 2.29 -1.09
C THR A 30 10.56 1.97 0.29
N THR A 31 10.56 2.93 1.21
CA THR A 31 10.99 2.73 2.59
C THR A 31 10.12 1.69 3.30
N ALA A 32 8.79 1.81 3.18
CA ALA A 32 7.86 0.85 3.77
C ALA A 32 8.06 -0.57 3.24
N THR A 33 8.27 -0.75 1.94
CA THR A 33 8.57 -2.07 1.36
C THR A 33 9.87 -2.66 1.90
N ALA A 34 10.91 -1.84 2.06
CA ALA A 34 12.19 -2.28 2.61
C ALA A 34 12.08 -2.71 4.09
N GLU A 35 11.29 -1.98 4.90
CA GLU A 35 11.02 -2.35 6.29
C GLU A 35 10.26 -3.68 6.38
N ILE A 36 9.25 -3.89 5.53
CA ILE A 36 8.53 -5.18 5.46
C ILE A 36 9.49 -6.32 5.11
N ALA A 37 10.37 -6.13 4.12
CA ALA A 37 11.34 -7.17 3.76
C ALA A 37 12.35 -7.47 4.90
N ALA A 38 12.72 -6.47 5.68
CA ALA A 38 13.60 -6.65 6.83
C ALA A 38 12.93 -7.42 7.98
N ASP A 39 11.65 -7.16 8.24
CA ASP A 39 10.86 -7.83 9.28
C ASP A 39 10.48 -9.28 8.90
N PHE A 40 10.41 -9.58 7.61
CA PHE A 40 10.05 -10.90 7.08
C PHE A 40 11.10 -11.45 6.10
N PRO A 41 12.33 -11.76 6.56
CA PRO A 41 13.47 -12.08 5.69
C PRO A 41 13.33 -13.41 4.92
N ASP A 42 12.48 -14.32 5.39
CA ASP A 42 12.22 -15.61 4.74
C ASP A 42 11.09 -15.53 3.69
N TRP A 43 10.52 -14.35 3.47
CA TRP A 43 9.30 -14.16 2.67
C TRP A 43 9.62 -13.33 1.42
N GLU A 44 8.91 -13.63 0.34
CA GLU A 44 8.95 -12.83 -0.87
C GLU A 44 8.08 -11.59 -0.67
N VAL A 45 8.59 -10.42 -1.06
CA VAL A 45 7.87 -9.15 -0.93
C VAL A 45 7.73 -8.52 -2.31
N ASP A 46 6.52 -8.59 -2.86
CA ASP A 46 6.13 -7.92 -4.10
C ASP A 46 5.52 -6.56 -3.79
N TYR A 47 5.86 -5.56 -4.61
CA TYR A 47 5.27 -4.23 -4.51
C TYR A 47 4.69 -3.76 -5.84
N HIS A 48 3.50 -3.17 -5.79
CA HIS A 48 2.80 -2.61 -6.94
C HIS A 48 2.34 -1.19 -6.66
N ILE A 49 2.65 -0.28 -7.58
CA ILE A 49 2.24 1.12 -7.50
C ILE A 49 1.30 1.39 -8.67
N VAL A 50 0.06 1.79 -8.36
CA VAL A 50 -1.02 1.98 -9.34
C VAL A 50 -1.54 3.42 -9.26
N GLY A 51 -1.43 4.15 -10.36
CA GLY A 51 -2.04 5.48 -10.48
C GLY A 51 -3.51 5.36 -10.84
N SER A 52 -4.39 6.07 -10.13
CA SER A 52 -5.82 6.15 -10.46
C SER A 52 -6.29 7.60 -10.48
N ASN A 53 -7.06 7.97 -11.51
CA ASN A 53 -7.77 9.25 -11.55
C ASN A 53 -9.19 9.14 -10.99
N ASP A 54 -9.67 7.91 -10.76
CA ASP A 54 -10.98 7.64 -10.19
C ASP A 54 -10.94 7.75 -8.66
N PRO A 55 -12.09 8.01 -8.00
CA PRO A 55 -12.19 7.98 -6.56
C PRO A 55 -11.64 6.65 -6.01
N LEU A 56 -10.69 6.74 -5.08
CA LEU A 56 -10.14 5.55 -4.45
C LEU A 56 -11.26 4.78 -3.73
N PRO A 57 -11.31 3.45 -3.84
CA PRO A 57 -12.31 2.66 -3.15
C PRO A 57 -12.17 2.85 -1.63
N LYS A 58 -13.29 3.09 -0.96
CA LYS A 58 -13.35 3.38 0.50
C LYS A 58 -13.40 2.13 1.36
N GLU A 59 -13.66 0.99 0.76
CA GLU A 59 -13.76 -0.32 1.40
C GLU A 59 -12.91 -1.31 0.60
N ASP A 60 -12.53 -2.45 1.22
CA ASP A 60 -11.89 -3.53 0.47
C ASP A 60 -12.91 -4.30 -0.38
N ILE A 61 -13.39 -3.66 -1.45
CA ILE A 61 -14.37 -4.22 -2.39
C ILE A 61 -13.80 -5.40 -3.20
N LEU A 62 -12.51 -5.69 -3.06
CA LEU A 62 -11.81 -6.78 -3.75
C LEU A 62 -11.63 -8.02 -2.85
N THR A 63 -11.98 -7.96 -1.56
CA THR A 63 -11.92 -9.10 -0.61
C THR A 63 -10.57 -9.84 -0.58
N GLU A 64 -9.45 -9.10 -0.57
CA GLU A 64 -8.12 -9.69 -0.78
C GLU A 64 -7.00 -9.09 0.10
N GLY A 65 -7.28 -8.15 1.02
CA GLY A 65 -6.22 -7.67 1.91
C GLY A 65 -6.66 -6.67 2.96
N TRP A 66 -5.69 -6.21 3.76
CA TRP A 66 -5.92 -5.15 4.74
C TRP A 66 -5.83 -3.79 4.06
N LEU A 67 -6.88 -2.98 4.19
CA LEU A 67 -6.95 -1.63 3.66
C LEU A 67 -6.49 -0.63 4.72
N PHE A 68 -5.42 0.10 4.41
CA PHE A 68 -4.96 1.21 5.25
C PHE A 68 -5.33 2.53 4.56
N GLN A 69 -6.26 3.24 5.17
CA GLN A 69 -6.56 4.63 4.84
C GLN A 69 -5.95 5.53 5.92
N ARG A 70 -5.23 6.58 5.49
CA ARG A 70 -4.76 7.61 6.41
C ARG A 70 -5.99 8.21 7.08
N ALA A 71 -6.12 8.06 8.40
CA ALA A 71 -7.12 8.78 9.16
C ALA A 71 -6.86 10.28 8.95
N GLU A 72 -7.80 10.98 8.32
CA GLU A 72 -7.73 12.44 8.33
C GLU A 72 -7.86 12.91 9.79
N PRO A 73 -7.09 13.94 10.21
CA PRO A 73 -7.29 14.52 11.53
C PRO A 73 -8.74 15.00 11.60
N SER A 74 -9.51 14.43 12.53
CA SER A 74 -10.88 14.86 12.77
C SER A 74 -10.82 16.29 13.29
N VAL A 75 -11.11 17.24 12.39
CA VAL A 75 -11.29 18.64 12.76
C VAL A 75 -12.46 18.69 13.74
N ARG A 76 -12.14 18.96 15.01
CA ARG A 76 -13.11 19.32 16.05
C ARG A 76 -13.27 20.82 16.11
#